data_AF-A0A932HAX0-F1
#
_entry.id   AF-A0A932HAX0-F1
#
_cell.length_a   1.000
_cell.length_b   1.000
_cell.length_c   1.000
_cell.angle_alpha   90.00
_cell.angle_beta   90.00
_cell.angle_gamma   90.00
#
_symmetry.space_group_name_H-M   'P 1'
#
loop_
_entity.id
_entity.type
_entity.pdbx_description
1 polymer ?
#
loop_
_entity_poly.entity_id
_entity_poly.type
_entity_poly.pdbx_seq_one_letter_code
_entity_poly.pdbx_strand_id
1 'polypeptide(L)'
;MTRQKRRAAKERGTPYRAKISSIQKAKLASSQRLPMIEKQIRLSSERAARLNHFAKLRAVSEDEIVTALAALAKKGLYVEPTSAAAAAGLTRLIERGAIRDGESTVLVLTGSGLKASEKIGELLELEARDQ
;
A
#
# COMPACT_ATOMS: atom_id res chain seq x y z
N MET A 1 -15.82 44.90 -22.95
CA MET A 1 -16.32 44.77 -21.55
C MET A 1 -17.27 43.56 -21.51
N THR A 2 -17.14 42.50 -20.72
CA THR A 2 -16.08 42.01 -19.82
C THR A 2 -16.33 40.50 -19.62
N ARG A 3 -15.32 39.67 -19.92
CA ARG A 3 -15.22 38.25 -19.57
C ARG A 3 -15.07 38.13 -18.05
N GLN A 4 -16.07 37.68 -17.30
CA GLN A 4 -15.89 37.53 -15.84
C GLN A 4 -16.79 36.50 -15.12
N LYS A 5 -16.99 35.30 -15.68
CA LYS A 5 -17.69 34.21 -14.95
C LYS A 5 -17.08 32.79 -15.07
N ARG A 6 -15.78 32.67 -15.32
CA ARG A 6 -15.09 31.36 -15.28
C ARG A 6 -13.72 31.47 -14.62
N ARG A 7 -13.67 31.55 -13.29
CA ARG A 7 -12.45 31.31 -12.48
C ARG A 7 -12.80 31.34 -10.99
N ALA A 8 -13.16 30.20 -10.41
CA ALA A 8 -13.16 29.98 -8.95
C ALA A 8 -13.13 28.48 -8.59
N ALA A 9 -12.50 27.64 -9.41
CA ALA A 9 -12.32 26.21 -9.13
C ALA A 9 -10.87 25.78 -9.36
N LYS A 10 -9.92 26.61 -8.94
CA LYS A 10 -8.49 26.34 -9.08
C LYS A 10 -7.81 26.58 -7.74
N GLU A 11 -7.02 25.58 -7.34
CA GLU A 11 -6.04 25.61 -6.24
C GLU A 11 -6.60 25.54 -4.80
N ARG A 12 -7.24 24.41 -4.47
CA ARG A 12 -7.01 23.80 -3.15
C ARG A 12 -6.35 22.44 -3.38
N GLY A 13 -5.05 22.48 -3.67
CA GLY A 13 -4.22 21.28 -3.59
C GLY A 13 -4.40 20.70 -2.19
N THR A 14 -4.95 19.50 -2.10
CA THR A 14 -5.23 18.86 -0.82
C THR A 14 -3.94 18.75 -0.02
N PRO A 15 -3.87 19.31 1.21
CA PRO A 15 -2.65 19.36 2.03
C PRO A 15 -2.05 17.97 2.32
N TYR A 16 -2.84 16.93 2.09
CA TYR A 16 -2.49 15.52 2.20
C TYR A 16 -1.39 15.06 1.23
N ARG A 17 -1.32 15.64 0.02
CA ARG A 17 -0.38 15.17 -1.02
C ARG A 17 1.08 15.53 -0.71
N ALA A 18 1.29 16.69 -0.08
CA ALA A 18 2.62 17.12 0.37
C ALA A 18 3.10 16.31 1.58
N LYS A 19 2.20 16.08 2.56
CA LYS A 19 2.49 15.35 3.81
C LYS A 19 2.93 13.90 3.55
N ILE A 20 2.33 13.22 2.57
CA ILE A 20 2.73 11.85 2.19
C ILE A 20 4.14 11.80 1.58
N SER A 21 4.52 12.78 0.75
CA SER A 21 5.85 12.81 0.14
C SER A 21 6.97 13.08 1.16
N SER A 22 6.66 13.83 2.23
CA SER A 22 7.60 14.05 3.33
C SER A 22 7.75 12.82 4.22
N ILE A 23 6.69 12.05 4.44
CA ILE A 23 6.72 10.78 5.21
C ILE A 23 7.65 9.76 4.52
N GLN A 24 7.60 9.65 3.18
CA GLN A 24 8.49 8.77 2.42
C GLN A 24 9.98 9.12 2.57
N LYS A 25 10.32 10.41 2.77
CA LYS A 25 11.71 10.86 2.94
C LYS A 25 12.20 10.78 4.39
N ALA A 26 11.34 11.08 5.36
CA ALA A 26 11.72 11.12 6.77
C ALA A 26 11.97 9.72 7.38
N LYS A 27 11.23 8.70 6.92
CA LYS A 27 11.26 7.36 7.54
C LYS A 27 12.47 6.50 7.12
N LEU A 28 13.20 6.87 6.06
CA LEU A 28 14.48 6.24 5.70
C LEU A 28 15.55 6.40 6.80
N ALA A 29 15.41 7.39 7.69
CA ALA A 29 16.40 7.73 8.70
C ALA A 29 16.16 7.08 10.08
N SER A 30 14.97 6.53 10.36
CA SER A 30 14.58 6.07 11.70
C SER A 30 13.94 4.68 11.71
N SER A 31 14.47 3.76 10.89
CA SER A 31 14.03 2.36 10.90
C SER A 31 14.59 1.62 12.12
N GLN A 32 13.94 1.82 13.27
CA GLN A 32 13.97 0.81 14.32
C GLN A 32 13.08 -0.34 13.85
N ARG A 33 13.73 -1.46 13.50
CA ARG A 33 13.08 -2.73 13.16
C ARG A 33 12.24 -3.19 14.34
N LEU A 34 10.92 -3.06 14.22
CA LEU A 34 10.00 -3.86 15.01
C LEU A 34 9.67 -5.11 14.19
N PRO A 35 9.84 -6.33 14.74
CA PRO A 35 9.57 -7.54 14.00
C PRO A 35 8.06 -7.77 13.96
N MET A 36 7.36 -7.17 12.99
CA MET A 36 6.09 -7.75 12.58
C MET A 36 6.48 -9.07 11.91
N ILE A 37 5.98 -10.19 12.45
CA ILE A 37 6.19 -11.58 12.00
C ILE A 37 7.20 -12.39 12.84
N GLU A 38 6.80 -12.78 14.06
CA GLU A 38 7.46 -13.91 14.74
C GLU A 38 6.74 -15.25 14.48
N LYS A 39 5.59 -15.23 13.77
CA LYS A 39 4.80 -16.44 13.49
C LYS A 39 4.16 -16.49 12.10
N GLN A 40 4.87 -16.10 11.06
CA GLN A 40 4.53 -16.62 9.72
C GLN A 40 5.10 -18.02 9.59
N ILE A 41 4.30 -18.93 9.02
CA ILE A 41 4.76 -20.25 8.61
C ILE A 41 5.94 -20.04 7.67
N ARG A 42 7.13 -20.41 8.13
CA ARG A 42 8.34 -20.35 7.30
C ARG A 42 8.21 -21.46 6.26
N LEU A 43 7.97 -21.10 5.00
CA LEU A 43 8.07 -22.06 3.92
C LEU A 43 9.53 -22.54 3.83
N SER A 44 9.75 -23.86 3.82
CA SER A 44 11.08 -24.39 3.52
C SER A 44 11.49 -23.95 2.10
N SER A 45 12.79 -23.75 1.90
CA SER A 45 13.33 -23.36 0.60
C SER A 45 12.93 -24.33 -0.52
N GLU A 46 12.84 -25.64 -0.24
CA GLU A 46 12.40 -26.62 -1.25
C GLU A 46 10.93 -26.46 -1.61
N ARG A 47 10.06 -26.17 -0.62
CA ARG A 47 8.64 -25.91 -0.86
C ARG A 47 8.43 -24.61 -1.64
N ALA A 48 9.16 -23.55 -1.30
CA ALA A 48 9.13 -22.30 -2.04
C ALA A 48 9.60 -22.49 -3.50
N ALA A 49 10.67 -23.26 -3.72
CA ALA A 49 11.16 -23.59 -5.06
C ALA A 49 10.14 -24.39 -5.87
N ARG A 50 9.49 -25.40 -5.27
CA ARG A 50 8.45 -26.19 -5.94
C ARG A 50 7.24 -25.35 -6.32
N LEU A 51 6.78 -24.47 -5.42
CA LEU A 51 5.65 -23.58 -5.70
C LEU A 51 6.00 -22.54 -6.76
N ASN A 52 7.25 -22.04 -6.78
CA ASN A 52 7.73 -21.10 -7.80
C ASN A 52 7.63 -21.64 -9.24
N HIS A 53 7.62 -22.96 -9.42
CA HIS A 53 7.41 -23.58 -10.72
C HIS A 53 5.97 -23.39 -11.24
N PHE A 54 4.98 -23.35 -10.34
CA PHE A 54 3.55 -23.26 -10.69
C PHE A 54 2.97 -21.86 -10.49
N ALA A 55 3.55 -21.06 -9.59
CA ALA A 55 3.10 -19.72 -9.25
C ALA A 55 4.29 -18.84 -8.88
N LYS A 56 4.31 -17.57 -9.32
CA LYS A 56 5.39 -16.65 -8.90
C LYS A 56 5.16 -16.21 -7.45
N LEU A 57 5.99 -16.70 -6.53
CA LEU A 57 5.97 -16.25 -5.14
C LEU A 57 6.88 -15.04 -4.94
N ARG A 58 6.44 -14.12 -4.10
CA ARG A 58 7.20 -12.91 -3.80
C ARG A 58 7.04 -12.54 -2.32
N ALA A 59 8.17 -12.36 -1.65
CA ALA A 59 8.20 -11.70 -0.35
C ALA A 59 8.14 -10.18 -0.55
N VAL A 60 7.44 -9.51 0.36
CA VAL A 60 7.33 -8.05 0.42
C VAL A 60 7.72 -7.59 1.82
N SER A 61 8.33 -6.42 1.88
CA SER A 61 8.68 -5.72 3.11
C SER A 61 7.49 -4.96 3.70
N GLU A 62 7.60 -4.59 4.97
CA GLU A 62 6.59 -3.79 5.65
C GLU A 62 6.36 -2.44 4.97
N ASP A 63 7.42 -1.76 4.51
CA ASP A 63 7.31 -0.47 3.82
C ASP A 63 6.50 -0.58 2.51
N GLU A 64 6.66 -1.69 1.80
CA GLU A 64 5.88 -1.96 0.59
C GLU A 64 4.41 -2.22 0.92
N ILE A 65 4.15 -2.91 2.03
CA ILE A 65 2.79 -3.14 2.54
C ILE A 65 2.12 -1.80 2.88
N VAL A 66 2.82 -0.92 3.62
CA VAL A 66 2.29 0.41 4.00
C VAL A 66 2.04 1.27 2.77
N THR A 67 2.96 1.25 1.80
CA THR A 67 2.80 1.97 0.53
C THR A 67 1.59 1.47 -0.25
N ALA A 68 1.42 0.15 -0.34
CA ALA A 68 0.28 -0.47 -1.02
C ALA A 68 -1.04 -0.19 -0.30
N LEU A 69 -1.05 -0.23 1.04
CA LEU A 69 -2.20 0.11 1.87
C LEU A 69 -2.66 1.54 1.59
N ALA A 70 -1.73 2.51 1.61
CA ALA A 70 -2.04 3.90 1.28
C ALA A 70 -2.54 4.08 -0.16
N ALA A 71 -2.00 3.32 -1.12
CA ALA A 71 -2.43 3.36 -2.50
C ALA A 71 -3.85 2.81 -2.71
N LEU A 72 -4.19 1.71 -2.02
CA LEU A 72 -5.55 1.15 -2.02
C LEU A 72 -6.55 2.10 -1.37
N ALA A 73 -6.21 2.71 -0.23
CA ALA A 73 -7.06 3.68 0.44
C ALA A 73 -7.37 4.89 -0.46
N LYS A 74 -6.37 5.40 -1.21
CA LYS A 74 -6.56 6.48 -2.20
C LYS A 74 -7.50 6.09 -3.36
N LYS A 75 -7.69 4.79 -3.61
CA LYS A 75 -8.64 4.24 -4.60
C LYS A 75 -10.02 3.94 -3.98
N GLY A 76 -10.22 4.25 -2.70
CA GLY A 76 -11.48 3.96 -1.99
C GLY A 76 -11.58 2.53 -1.43
N LEU A 77 -10.49 1.77 -1.45
CA LEU A 77 -10.45 0.40 -0.91
C LEU A 77 -9.84 0.41 0.49
N TYR A 78 -10.68 0.21 1.51
CA TYR A 78 -10.26 0.17 2.91
C TYR A 78 -9.98 -1.28 3.35
N VAL A 79 -8.72 -1.68 3.36
CA VAL A 79 -8.27 -3.05 3.66
C VAL A 79 -7.35 -3.10 4.88
N GLU A 80 -7.20 -4.27 5.48
CA GLU A 80 -6.20 -4.50 6.54
C GLU A 80 -4.77 -4.66 5.96
N PRO A 81 -3.70 -4.41 6.75
CA PRO A 81 -2.31 -4.46 6.26
C PRO A 81 -1.91 -5.80 5.63
N THR A 82 -2.33 -6.93 6.21
CA THR A 82 -2.06 -8.27 5.68
C THR A 82 -2.66 -8.50 4.30
N SER A 83 -3.84 -7.94 4.02
CA SER A 83 -4.44 -7.97 2.67
C SER A 83 -3.71 -7.05 1.69
N ALA A 84 -3.20 -5.91 2.15
CA ALA A 84 -2.42 -4.99 1.32
C ALA A 84 -1.08 -5.60 0.82
N ALA A 85 -0.55 -6.64 1.47
CA ALA A 85 0.63 -7.36 1.01
C ALA A 85 0.47 -7.95 -0.40
N ALA A 86 -0.74 -8.37 -0.77
CA ALA A 86 -1.02 -8.84 -2.13
C ALA A 86 -0.86 -7.71 -3.17
N ALA A 87 -1.30 -6.49 -2.85
CA ALA A 87 -1.12 -5.32 -3.71
C ALA A 87 0.36 -4.88 -3.83
N ALA A 88 1.12 -5.01 -2.75
CA ALA A 88 2.58 -4.81 -2.78
C ALA A 88 3.25 -5.82 -3.73
N GLY A 89 2.87 -7.10 -3.64
CA GLY A 89 3.33 -8.15 -4.54
C GLY A 89 2.96 -7.87 -6.00
N LEU A 90 1.71 -7.47 -6.26
CA LEU A 90 1.23 -7.09 -7.59
C LEU A 90 2.07 -5.97 -8.20
N THR A 91 2.34 -4.91 -7.43
CA THR A 91 3.17 -3.77 -7.88
C THR A 91 4.54 -4.25 -8.36
N ARG A 92 5.20 -5.12 -7.59
CA ARG A 92 6.49 -5.70 -7.97
C ARG A 92 6.43 -6.61 -9.19
N LEU A 93 5.35 -7.37 -9.35
CA LEU A 93 5.17 -8.25 -10.49
C LEU A 93 4.99 -7.43 -11.78
N ILE A 94 4.26 -6.32 -11.71
CA ILE A 94 4.13 -5.37 -12.83
C ILE A 94 5.47 -4.69 -13.13
N GLU A 95 6.17 -4.15 -12.13
CA GLU A 95 7.47 -3.47 -12.29
C GLU A 95 8.54 -4.37 -12.95
N ARG A 96 8.47 -5.68 -12.71
CA ARG A 96 9.40 -6.67 -13.27
C ARG A 96 8.94 -7.27 -14.60
N GLY A 97 7.82 -6.78 -15.16
CA GLY A 97 7.23 -7.31 -16.39
C GLY A 97 6.71 -8.74 -16.28
N ALA A 98 6.51 -9.25 -15.05
CA ALA A 98 5.98 -10.58 -14.82
C ALA A 98 4.47 -10.67 -15.08
N ILE A 99 3.77 -9.54 -14.96
CA ILE A 99 2.42 -9.26 -15.45
C ILE A 99 2.58 -8.14 -16.47
N ARG A 100 2.01 -8.32 -17.66
CA ARG A 100 2.18 -7.39 -18.79
C ARG A 100 0.97 -6.49 -18.98
N ASP A 101 1.19 -5.37 -19.67
CA ASP A 101 0.10 -4.49 -20.07
C ASP A 101 -0.93 -5.24 -20.92
N GLY A 102 -2.21 -5.00 -20.63
CA GLY A 102 -3.34 -5.66 -21.30
C GLY A 102 -3.76 -7.01 -20.69
N GLU A 103 -3.01 -7.57 -19.74
CA GLU A 103 -3.41 -8.79 -19.04
C GLU A 103 -4.50 -8.50 -17.99
N SER A 104 -5.56 -9.31 -17.98
CA SER A 104 -6.57 -9.24 -16.93
C SER A 104 -6.06 -9.93 -15.67
N THR A 105 -5.96 -9.17 -14.58
CA THR A 105 -5.45 -9.66 -13.29
C THR A 105 -6.49 -9.43 -12.20
N VAL A 106 -6.75 -10.47 -11.40
CA VAL A 106 -7.62 -10.38 -10.22
C VAL A 106 -6.75 -10.33 -8.97
N LEU A 107 -6.95 -9.30 -8.15
CA LEU A 107 -6.33 -9.19 -6.83
C LEU A 107 -7.36 -9.49 -5.75
N VAL A 108 -7.15 -10.56 -4.98
CA VAL A 108 -8.06 -10.95 -3.90
C VAL A 108 -7.67 -10.23 -2.60
N LEU A 109 -8.59 -9.44 -2.06
CA LEU A 109 -8.42 -8.68 -0.81
C LEU A 109 -9.35 -9.30 0.24
N THR A 110 -8.81 -10.11 1.14
CA THR A 110 -9.60 -11.00 2.01
C THR A 110 -9.99 -10.35 3.35
N GLY A 111 -9.38 -9.23 3.71
CA GLY A 111 -9.57 -8.55 4.99
C GLY A 111 -9.94 -7.08 4.84
N SER A 112 -11.02 -6.69 5.52
CA SER A 112 -11.46 -5.29 5.63
C SER A 112 -10.58 -4.52 6.62
N GLY A 113 -10.34 -3.24 6.33
CA GLY A 113 -9.62 -2.35 7.23
C GLY A 113 -10.30 -2.19 8.58
N LEU A 114 -11.61 -2.48 8.69
CA LEU A 114 -12.36 -2.44 9.94
C LEU A 114 -11.76 -3.37 11.02
N LYS A 115 -11.08 -4.45 10.62
CA LYS A 115 -10.42 -5.39 11.53
C LYS A 115 -9.15 -4.82 12.19
N ALA A 116 -8.58 -3.76 11.61
CA ALA A 116 -7.26 -3.25 11.97
C ALA A 116 -7.21 -1.71 11.98
N SER A 117 -8.34 -1.04 12.26
CA SER A 117 -8.45 0.42 12.10
C SER A 117 -7.43 1.21 12.93
N GLU A 118 -7.22 0.83 14.18
CA GLU A 118 -6.19 1.44 15.04
C GLU A 118 -4.80 1.28 14.43
N LYS A 119 -4.47 0.05 14.01
CA LYS A 119 -3.18 -0.25 13.38
C LYS A 119 -2.97 0.52 12.08
N ILE A 120 -4.02 0.71 11.29
CA ILE A 120 -3.97 1.51 10.07
C ILE A 120 -3.69 2.98 10.40
N GLY A 121 -4.30 3.51 11.48
CA GLY A 121 -4.01 4.84 11.99
C GLY A 121 -2.53 5.02 12.33
N GLU A 122 -1.95 4.09 13.09
CA GLU A 122 -0.52 4.09 13.42
C GLU A 122 0.38 4.03 12.18
N LEU A 123 0.13 3.06 11.29
CA LEU A 123 0.98 2.81 10.12
C LEU A 123 0.96 3.98 9.12
N LEU A 124 -0.18 4.66 9.01
CA LEU A 124 -0.36 5.80 8.11
C LEU A 124 -0.19 7.15 8.80
N GLU A 125 0.20 7.16 10.08
CA GLU A 125 0.42 8.36 10.90
C GLU A 125 -0.80 9.31 10.83
N LEU A 126 -2.00 8.72 10.97
CA LEU A 126 -3.26 9.45 10.94
C LEU A 126 -3.61 9.90 12.35
N GLU A 127 -3.97 11.17 12.46
CA GLU A 127 -4.52 11.73 13.69
C GLU A 127 -6.05 11.73 13.63
N ALA A 128 -6.67 11.49 14.78
CA ALA A 128 -8.09 11.73 14.95
C ALA A 128 -8.37 13.20 14.62
N ARG A 129 -9.44 13.46 13.88
CA ARG A 129 -9.89 14.83 13.71
C ARG A 129 -10.62 15.22 14.98
N ASP A 130 -10.14 16.28 15.64
CA ASP A 130 -10.93 16.99 16.63
C ASP A 130 -12.23 17.43 15.93
N GLN A 131 -13.36 16.92 16.44
CA GLN A 131 -14.70 17.28 15.98
C GLN A 131 -15.28 18.35 16.91
#